data_AF-A0A369GID6-F1
#
_entry.id   AF-A0A369GID6-F1
#
_cell.length_a   1.000
_cell.length_b   1.000
_cell.length_c   1.000
_cell.angle_alpha   90.00
_cell.angle_beta   90.00
_cell.angle_gamma   90.00
#
_symmetry.space_group_name_H-M   'P 1'
#
loop_
_entity.id
_entity.type
_entity.pdbx_description
1 polymer ?
#
loop_
_entity_poly.entity_id
_entity_poly.type
_entity_poly.pdbx_seq_one_letter_code
_entity_poly.pdbx_strand_id
1 'polypeptide(L)'
;MNKQLEQALLSLMPAHGSNLPPSLVELAGSLLAQSRNRASALKADEEVARPYACANIACERLKTTLDLPPIEPRPPIPPRLYKRLYTHLDNILPASALRGNRATPNLRRKPGPSTPARPSTGEAAVFGTPSTKAVTETPTRSSRRRRAGEDDELAPGELYPWMVPVVRFLCAEAGIVKFAPTVLAGIAFVQRQHGTDGVGGTGLVAALFFHVFTRLRALSHAEEAVDREACTKEVIANLGRARNEVQHTKSGEGDFWRGWKTTQLEELDSILAQHEEWLDGDWYTSINDVAGRVRTNAGGLHLDGHGEGGGGHAFRADTMFQEKHDFLSQRRRTEYKLWKEKMLAKMDQSVKG
;
A
#
# COMPACT_ATOMS: atom_id res chain seq x y z
N MET A 1 1.88 10.83 -36.39
CA MET A 1 0.58 10.68 -35.71
C MET A 1 0.70 9.59 -34.65
N ASN A 2 0.38 9.93 -33.40
CA ASN A 2 0.65 9.07 -32.27
C ASN A 2 -0.59 8.20 -32.00
N LYS A 3 -0.61 6.97 -32.54
CA LYS A 3 -1.80 6.08 -32.54
C LYS A 3 -2.41 5.86 -31.16
N GLN A 4 -1.58 5.84 -30.11
CA GLN A 4 -2.02 5.69 -28.72
C GLN A 4 -2.79 6.92 -28.20
N LEU A 5 -2.46 8.12 -28.70
CA LEU A 5 -3.13 9.36 -28.34
C LEU A 5 -4.52 9.43 -28.98
N GLU A 6 -4.64 9.05 -30.25
CA GLU A 6 -5.91 9.00 -30.98
C GLU A 6 -6.87 7.98 -30.36
N GLN A 7 -6.37 6.79 -30.01
CA GLN A 7 -7.14 5.78 -29.27
C GLN A 7 -7.64 6.30 -27.91
N ALA A 8 -6.80 7.03 -27.18
CA ALA A 8 -7.19 7.63 -25.91
C ALA A 8 -8.26 8.72 -26.06
N LEU A 9 -8.16 9.57 -27.10
CA LEU A 9 -9.17 10.59 -27.41
C LEU A 9 -10.52 9.95 -27.78
N LEU A 10 -10.50 8.88 -28.58
CA LEU A 10 -11.71 8.12 -28.92
C LEU A 10 -12.35 7.45 -27.69
N SER A 11 -11.53 6.95 -26.76
CA SER A 11 -12.01 6.36 -25.51
C SER A 11 -12.62 7.40 -24.55
N LEU A 12 -12.10 8.63 -24.53
CA LEU A 12 -12.60 9.72 -23.69
C LEU A 12 -13.86 10.36 -24.27
N MET A 13 -14.01 10.37 -25.60
CA MET A 13 -15.15 10.96 -26.29
C MET A 13 -15.73 10.03 -27.37
N PRO A 14 -16.41 8.94 -26.97
CA PRO A 14 -17.08 8.06 -27.93
C PRO A 14 -18.12 8.80 -28.80
N ALA A 15 -18.68 9.90 -28.29
CA ALA A 15 -19.73 10.68 -28.94
C ALA A 15 -19.26 11.46 -30.18
N HIS A 16 -17.97 11.73 -30.36
CA HIS A 16 -17.44 12.50 -31.51
C HIS A 16 -16.96 11.60 -32.67
N GLY A 17 -16.99 10.28 -32.51
CA GLY A 17 -16.66 9.32 -33.56
C GLY A 17 -15.29 9.55 -34.23
N SER A 18 -15.17 9.18 -35.51
CA SER A 18 -13.93 9.30 -36.30
C SER A 18 -13.59 10.74 -36.76
N ASN A 19 -14.41 11.73 -36.42
CA ASN A 19 -14.21 13.13 -36.81
C ASN A 19 -13.64 13.94 -35.63
N LEU A 20 -12.37 13.67 -35.29
CA LEU A 20 -11.66 14.39 -34.24
C LEU A 20 -11.24 15.78 -34.74
N PRO A 21 -11.51 16.88 -33.99
CA PRO A 21 -11.03 18.20 -34.35
C PRO A 21 -9.49 18.22 -34.43
N PRO A 22 -8.90 18.71 -35.54
CA PRO A 22 -7.45 18.70 -35.72
C PRO A 22 -6.73 19.54 -34.66
N SER A 23 -7.37 20.61 -34.18
CA SER A 23 -6.87 21.46 -33.09
C SER A 23 -6.73 20.72 -31.75
N LEU A 24 -7.60 19.75 -31.47
CA LEU A 24 -7.54 18.93 -30.26
C LEU A 24 -6.37 17.94 -30.32
N VAL A 25 -6.19 17.29 -31.48
CA VAL A 25 -5.10 16.33 -31.71
C VAL A 25 -3.74 17.04 -31.66
N GLU A 26 -3.64 18.23 -32.25
CA GLU A 26 -2.42 19.04 -32.23
C GLU A 26 -2.06 19.52 -30.82
N LEU A 27 -3.04 20.00 -30.05
CA LEU A 27 -2.84 20.42 -28.65
C LEU A 27 -2.42 19.22 -27.78
N ALA A 28 -3.14 18.11 -27.87
CA ALA A 28 -2.82 16.90 -27.11
C ALA A 28 -1.43 16.34 -27.48
N GLY A 29 -1.05 16.40 -28.76
CA GLY A 29 0.28 16.04 -29.24
C GLY A 29 1.38 16.94 -28.71
N SER A 30 1.14 18.26 -28.68
CA SER A 30 2.06 19.24 -28.09
C SER A 30 2.25 19.02 -26.58
N LEU A 31 1.16 18.81 -25.83
CA LEU A 31 1.23 18.50 -24.40
C LEU A 31 1.95 17.18 -24.11
N LEU A 32 1.79 16.17 -24.97
CA LEU A 32 2.51 14.90 -24.84
C LEU A 32 4.01 15.04 -25.10
N ALA A 33 4.41 15.84 -26.10
CA ALA A 33 5.82 16.15 -26.32
C ALA A 33 6.42 16.94 -25.14
N GLN A 34 5.68 17.91 -24.61
CA GLN A 34 6.10 18.71 -23.46
C GLN A 34 6.18 17.87 -22.18
N SER A 35 5.26 16.93 -21.96
CA SER A 35 5.28 16.06 -20.78
C SER A 35 6.47 15.12 -20.77
N ARG A 36 6.91 14.63 -21.94
CA ARG A 36 8.13 13.81 -22.07
C ARG A 36 9.40 14.59 -21.70
N ASN A 37 9.46 15.87 -22.07
CA ASN A 37 10.63 16.71 -21.82
C ASN A 37 10.68 17.23 -20.37
N ARG A 38 9.54 17.55 -19.76
CA ARG A 38 9.47 18.15 -18.42
C ARG A 38 9.26 17.15 -17.29
N ALA A 39 8.69 15.98 -17.59
CA ALA A 39 8.39 14.94 -16.63
C ALA A 39 8.93 13.58 -17.11
N SER A 40 10.21 13.52 -17.45
CA SER A 40 10.92 12.32 -17.93
C SER A 40 11.13 11.25 -16.85
N ALA A 41 10.96 11.59 -15.56
CA ALA A 41 11.18 10.71 -14.41
C ALA A 41 9.89 10.03 -13.89
N LEU A 42 8.93 9.69 -14.77
CA LEU A 42 7.72 8.96 -14.37
C LEU A 42 7.97 7.45 -14.29
N LYS A 43 7.22 6.76 -13.43
CA LYS A 43 7.33 5.30 -13.31
C LYS A 43 6.75 4.59 -14.54
N ALA A 44 7.19 3.37 -14.83
CA ALA A 44 6.69 2.59 -15.97
C ALA A 44 5.15 2.47 -15.99
N ASP A 45 4.51 2.30 -14.84
CA ASP A 45 3.04 2.25 -14.73
C ASP A 45 2.35 3.60 -15.04
N GLU A 46 3.04 4.71 -14.76
CA GLU A 46 2.57 6.08 -15.01
C GLU A 46 2.79 6.50 -16.48
N GLU A 47 3.84 5.98 -17.10
CA GLU A 47 4.17 6.15 -18.51
C GLU A 47 3.07 5.61 -19.43
N VAL A 48 2.49 4.45 -19.10
CA VAL A 48 1.39 3.83 -19.86
C VAL A 48 0.14 4.74 -19.89
N ALA A 49 -0.13 5.47 -18.81
CA ALA A 49 -1.29 6.36 -18.71
C ALA A 49 -1.02 7.81 -19.18
N ARG A 50 0.24 8.17 -19.45
CA ARG A 50 0.64 9.50 -19.94
C ARG A 50 -0.16 9.98 -21.17
N PRO A 51 -0.31 9.22 -22.27
CA PRO A 51 -1.08 9.69 -23.44
C PRO A 51 -2.55 9.95 -23.09
N TYR A 52 -3.15 9.12 -22.23
CA TYR A 52 -4.53 9.27 -21.77
C TYR A 52 -4.71 10.52 -20.89
N ALA A 53 -3.77 10.79 -19.99
CA ALA A 53 -3.81 11.98 -19.14
C ALA A 53 -3.62 13.28 -19.96
N CYS A 54 -2.68 13.30 -20.91
CA CYS A 54 -2.50 14.46 -21.80
C CYS A 54 -3.73 14.72 -22.68
N ALA A 55 -4.39 13.66 -23.16
CA ALA A 55 -5.67 13.77 -23.86
C ALA A 55 -6.78 14.35 -22.97
N ASN A 56 -6.88 13.89 -21.72
CA ASN A 56 -7.87 14.41 -20.77
C ASN A 56 -7.65 15.90 -20.44
N ILE A 57 -6.39 16.30 -20.21
CA ILE A 57 -6.03 17.72 -19.96
C ILE A 57 -6.37 18.57 -21.20
N ALA A 58 -6.10 18.07 -22.41
CA ALA A 58 -6.46 18.76 -23.64
C ALA A 58 -7.97 18.98 -23.76
N CYS A 59 -8.77 17.96 -23.45
CA CYS A 59 -10.23 18.06 -23.44
C CYS A 59 -10.74 19.03 -22.36
N GLU A 60 -10.17 19.04 -21.15
CA GLU A 60 -10.55 20.02 -20.12
C GLU A 60 -10.22 21.46 -20.50
N ARG A 61 -9.09 21.69 -21.20
CA ARG A 61 -8.67 23.03 -21.65
C ARG A 61 -9.52 23.57 -22.80
N LEU A 62 -10.05 22.68 -23.64
CA LEU A 62 -10.91 23.02 -24.78
C LEU A 62 -12.41 22.83 -24.49
N LYS A 63 -12.76 22.45 -23.26
CA LYS A 63 -14.14 22.20 -22.83
C LYS A 63 -15.07 23.38 -23.09
N THR A 64 -14.59 24.60 -22.88
CA THR A 64 -15.35 25.84 -23.04
C THR A 64 -15.32 26.40 -24.47
N THR A 65 -14.40 25.94 -25.32
CA THR A 65 -14.26 26.42 -26.70
C THR A 65 -14.94 25.50 -27.71
N LEU A 66 -15.19 24.24 -27.34
CA LEU A 66 -15.77 23.21 -28.20
C LEU A 66 -17.06 22.59 -27.62
N ASP A 67 -17.64 23.17 -26.55
CA ASP A 67 -18.85 22.71 -25.85
C ASP A 67 -18.92 21.18 -25.65
N LEU A 68 -17.84 20.64 -25.08
CA LEU A 68 -17.64 19.20 -24.97
C LEU A 68 -18.47 18.62 -23.80
N PRO A 69 -19.16 17.47 -24.00
CA PRO A 69 -19.99 16.85 -22.97
C PRO A 69 -19.16 16.42 -21.75
N PRO A 70 -19.78 16.23 -20.57
CA PRO A 70 -19.10 15.79 -19.35
C PRO A 70 -18.36 14.47 -19.57
N ILE A 71 -17.03 14.50 -19.41
CA ILE A 71 -16.15 13.35 -19.63
C ILE A 71 -16.03 12.56 -18.33
N GLU A 72 -16.40 11.28 -18.34
CA GLU A 72 -16.12 10.33 -17.26
C GLU A 72 -14.81 9.60 -17.56
N PRO A 73 -13.69 9.92 -16.89
CA PRO A 73 -12.44 9.24 -17.16
C PRO A 73 -12.49 7.80 -16.61
N ARG A 74 -12.33 6.81 -17.50
CA ARG A 74 -12.01 5.42 -17.16
C ARG A 74 -10.53 5.13 -17.45
N PRO A 75 -9.61 5.57 -16.58
CA PRO A 75 -8.19 5.40 -16.83
C PRO A 75 -7.79 3.91 -16.81
N PRO A 76 -6.75 3.53 -17.58
CA PRO A 76 -6.21 2.15 -17.60
C PRO A 76 -5.46 1.78 -16.31
N ILE A 77 -5.32 2.72 -15.37
CA ILE A 77 -4.57 2.58 -14.13
C ILE A 77 -5.48 2.87 -12.93
N PRO A 78 -5.14 2.37 -11.72
CA PRO A 78 -5.90 2.63 -10.52
C PRO A 78 -6.18 4.13 -10.30
N PRO A 79 -7.38 4.52 -9.85
CA PRO A 79 -7.84 5.91 -9.82
C PRO A 79 -6.94 6.82 -8.95
N ARG A 80 -6.33 6.26 -7.90
CA ARG A 80 -5.39 6.98 -7.02
C ARG A 80 -4.11 7.41 -7.75
N LEU A 81 -3.54 6.52 -8.57
CA LEU A 81 -2.34 6.81 -9.35
C LEU A 81 -2.66 7.77 -10.49
N TYR A 82 -3.81 7.58 -11.14
CA TYR A 82 -4.27 8.49 -12.19
C TYR A 82 -4.44 9.92 -11.68
N LYS A 83 -5.10 10.10 -10.52
CA LYS A 83 -5.30 11.43 -9.94
C LYS A 83 -3.97 12.14 -9.66
N ARG A 84 -2.97 11.42 -9.13
CA ARG A 84 -1.63 11.97 -8.89
C ARG A 84 -0.95 12.38 -10.19
N LEU A 85 -0.91 11.49 -11.18
CA LEU A 85 -0.35 11.74 -12.50
C LEU A 85 -0.99 12.96 -13.17
N TYR A 86 -2.34 13.02 -13.15
CA TYR A 86 -3.12 14.11 -13.71
C TYR A 86 -2.74 15.45 -13.09
N THR A 87 -2.74 15.54 -11.75
CA THR A 87 -2.35 16.78 -11.04
C THR A 87 -0.91 17.19 -11.31
N HIS A 88 0.01 16.22 -11.40
CA HIS A 88 1.42 16.50 -11.69
C HIS A 88 1.60 17.05 -13.10
N LEU A 89 0.95 16.44 -14.10
CA LEU A 89 1.02 16.88 -15.48
C LEU A 89 0.32 18.22 -15.71
N ASP A 90 -0.83 18.48 -15.08
CA ASP A 90 -1.54 19.76 -15.23
C ASP A 90 -0.73 20.94 -14.65
N ASN A 91 0.00 20.73 -13.55
CA ASN A 91 0.86 21.75 -12.94
C ASN A 91 2.13 22.06 -13.76
N ILE A 92 2.70 21.06 -14.43
CA ILE A 92 3.98 21.18 -15.15
C ILE A 92 3.79 21.67 -16.59
N LEU A 93 2.65 21.34 -17.19
CA LEU A 93 2.30 21.74 -18.55
C LEU A 93 1.78 23.18 -18.54
N PRO A 94 2.39 24.10 -19.30
CA PRO A 94 2.01 25.50 -19.30
C PRO A 94 0.53 25.64 -19.62
N ALA A 95 -0.22 26.36 -18.79
CA ALA A 95 -1.59 26.70 -19.10
C ALA A 95 -1.59 27.52 -20.40
N SER A 96 -2.25 27.00 -21.44
CA SER A 96 -2.56 27.82 -22.63
C SER A 96 -3.25 29.10 -22.13
N ALA A 97 -2.81 30.25 -22.61
CA ALA A 97 -2.97 31.58 -22.03
C ALA A 97 -4.41 32.12 -21.99
N LEU A 98 -5.35 31.37 -21.39
CA LEU A 98 -6.77 31.70 -21.27
C LEU A 98 -7.32 31.57 -19.83
N ARG A 99 -6.49 31.23 -18.84
CA ARG A 99 -6.86 31.42 -17.42
C ARG A 99 -6.48 32.83 -16.99
N GLY A 100 -7.36 33.77 -17.30
CA GLY A 100 -7.29 35.16 -16.87
C GLY A 100 -7.13 35.28 -15.35
N ASN A 101 -6.10 36.03 -14.99
CA ASN A 101 -5.89 36.81 -13.77
C ASN A 101 -6.93 36.64 -12.65
N ARG A 102 -6.49 36.01 -11.55
CA ARG A 102 -6.95 36.37 -10.21
C ARG A 102 -5.76 36.61 -9.28
N ALA A 103 -4.93 37.57 -9.67
CA ALA A 103 -3.99 38.23 -8.77
C ALA A 103 -4.60 39.59 -8.40
N THR A 104 -5.09 39.71 -7.16
CA THR A 104 -5.53 40.98 -6.59
C THR A 104 -4.31 41.87 -6.31
N PRO A 105 -4.26 43.11 -6.82
CA PRO A 105 -3.25 44.09 -6.45
C PRO A 105 -3.78 44.92 -5.27
N ASN A 106 -2.96 45.18 -4.25
CA ASN A 106 -3.20 46.37 -3.44
C ASN A 106 -1.91 47.07 -3.02
N LEU A 107 -1.72 48.21 -3.66
CA LEU A 107 -1.05 49.45 -3.26
C LEU A 107 -0.31 49.45 -1.91
N ARG A 108 0.98 49.80 -1.97
CA ARG A 108 1.46 51.05 -1.37
C ARG A 108 2.64 51.61 -2.16
N ARG A 109 2.36 52.73 -2.83
CA ARG A 109 3.33 53.65 -3.44
C ARG A 109 4.21 54.28 -2.35
N LYS A 110 5.52 54.40 -2.59
CA LYS A 110 6.10 55.68 -3.03
C LYS A 110 7.57 55.53 -3.53
N PRO A 111 7.98 56.35 -4.51
CA PRO A 111 9.24 56.20 -5.25
C PRO A 111 10.36 57.11 -4.73
N GLY A 112 11.61 56.73 -5.01
CA GLY A 112 12.80 57.59 -4.90
C GLY A 112 13.92 57.06 -5.81
N PRO A 113 14.75 57.92 -6.42
CA PRO A 113 15.30 57.71 -7.76
C PRO A 113 16.80 57.35 -7.81
N SER A 114 17.15 56.66 -8.90
CA SER A 114 18.38 56.70 -9.71
C SER A 114 19.77 56.82 -9.05
N THR A 115 20.61 55.81 -9.34
CA THR A 115 22.08 55.74 -9.36
C THR A 115 22.76 56.96 -10.05
N PRO A 116 24.07 57.28 -9.82
CA PRO A 116 25.20 56.42 -10.24
C PRO A 116 26.56 56.50 -9.47
N ALA A 117 27.43 55.52 -9.80
CA ALA A 117 28.91 55.55 -9.86
C ALA A 117 29.83 55.38 -8.59
N ARG A 118 30.83 54.51 -8.81
CA ARG A 118 32.07 54.08 -8.09
C ARG A 118 33.05 55.23 -7.68
N PRO A 119 34.22 55.04 -6.98
CA PRO A 119 35.09 53.84 -6.89
C PRO A 119 35.81 53.49 -5.54
N SER A 120 36.45 52.30 -5.51
CA SER A 120 37.64 51.77 -4.77
C SER A 120 38.09 52.36 -3.41
N THR A 121 38.53 51.58 -2.41
CA THR A 121 39.88 50.96 -2.31
C THR A 121 40.04 50.15 -1.00
N GLY A 122 40.75 48.99 -1.04
CA GLY A 122 41.52 48.34 0.06
C GLY A 122 40.73 47.77 1.25
N GLU A 123 41.05 46.66 1.92
CA GLU A 123 42.25 45.84 2.07
C GLU A 123 41.86 44.45 2.64
N ALA A 124 42.86 43.58 2.75
CA ALA A 124 42.84 42.13 2.82
C ALA A 124 42.48 41.44 4.16
N ALA A 125 42.44 40.11 4.08
CA ALA A 125 42.47 39.08 5.14
C ALA A 125 41.08 38.70 5.71
N VAL A 126 40.67 37.43 5.85
CA VAL A 126 41.38 36.21 6.27
C VAL A 126 40.67 34.97 5.68
N PHE A 127 41.47 33.98 5.28
CA PHE A 127 41.05 32.62 4.92
C PHE A 127 40.33 31.92 6.09
N GLY A 128 39.13 31.42 5.85
CA GLY A 128 38.42 30.55 6.79
C GLY A 128 37.38 29.69 6.08
N THR A 129 37.74 28.47 5.72
CA THR A 129 36.79 27.40 5.38
C THR A 129 35.98 27.02 6.61
N PRO A 130 34.67 26.76 6.45
CA PRO A 130 34.23 25.42 6.81
C PRO A 130 33.33 24.78 5.75
N SER A 131 33.61 23.50 5.53
CA SER A 131 32.77 22.53 4.84
C SER A 131 31.43 22.36 5.57
N THR A 132 30.31 22.62 4.91
CA THR A 132 28.98 22.19 5.37
C THR A 132 28.12 21.66 4.22
N LYS A 133 27.85 20.37 4.37
CA LYS A 133 26.76 19.51 3.88
C LYS A 133 25.48 20.25 3.42
N ALA A 134 24.93 19.82 2.28
CA ALA A 134 23.48 19.80 2.04
C ALA A 134 23.14 18.59 1.15
N VAL A 135 23.02 17.43 1.79
CA VAL A 135 22.35 16.26 1.22
C VAL A 135 20.87 16.59 1.12
N THR A 136 20.35 16.44 -0.08
CA THR A 136 18.94 16.58 -0.46
C THR A 136 18.02 15.81 0.47
N GLU A 137 17.26 16.54 1.28
CA GLU A 137 16.21 16.02 2.15
C GLU A 137 14.98 15.59 1.32
N THR A 138 14.54 14.38 1.60
CA THR A 138 13.23 13.79 1.27
C THR A 138 12.04 14.65 1.72
N PRO A 139 10.90 14.60 1.01
CA PRO A 139 9.76 15.47 1.33
C PRO A 139 9.10 15.07 2.65
N THR A 140 9.11 16.02 3.57
CA THR A 140 8.41 16.01 4.85
C THR A 140 6.95 15.61 4.69
N ARG A 141 6.57 14.46 5.26
CA ARG A 141 5.19 14.07 5.55
C ARG A 141 4.58 15.17 6.41
N SER A 142 3.70 15.99 5.84
CA SER A 142 3.01 17.04 6.58
C SER A 142 2.13 16.40 7.65
N SER A 143 2.61 16.35 8.90
CA SER A 143 1.80 16.05 10.06
C SER A 143 0.86 17.25 10.26
N ARG A 144 -0.38 17.10 9.81
CA ARG A 144 -1.45 18.04 10.17
C ARG A 144 -1.58 17.98 11.70
N ARG A 145 -1.03 18.98 12.38
CA ARG A 145 -1.17 19.20 13.83
C ARG A 145 -2.67 19.34 14.13
N ARG A 146 -3.34 18.24 14.48
CA ARG A 146 -4.69 18.29 15.04
C ARG A 146 -4.56 18.89 16.44
N ARG A 147 -5.48 19.78 16.79
CA ARG A 147 -5.54 20.38 18.12
C ARG A 147 -5.81 19.27 19.13
N ALA A 148 -5.09 19.28 20.24
CA ALA A 148 -5.37 18.40 21.37
C ALA A 148 -6.79 18.71 21.87
N GLY A 149 -7.69 17.73 21.81
CA GLY A 149 -9.03 17.85 22.39
C GLY A 149 -10.17 17.07 21.74
N GLU A 150 -10.02 16.54 20.52
CA GLU A 150 -11.10 15.76 19.86
C GLU A 150 -10.62 14.35 19.47
N ASP A 151 -11.20 13.38 20.18
CA ASP A 151 -11.37 11.96 19.94
C ASP A 151 -10.13 11.05 19.78
N ASP A 152 -10.07 10.09 20.69
CA ASP A 152 -9.14 8.94 20.74
C ASP A 152 -9.41 7.92 19.61
N GLU A 153 -10.31 8.24 18.67
CA GLU A 153 -10.66 7.42 17.53
C GLU A 153 -9.64 7.59 16.40
N LEU A 154 -9.08 6.46 15.95
CA LEU A 154 -8.36 6.39 14.68
C LEU A 154 -9.36 6.55 13.53
N ALA A 155 -8.89 7.07 12.39
CA ALA A 155 -9.68 6.99 11.17
C ALA A 155 -9.99 5.51 10.85
N PRO A 156 -11.20 5.18 10.39
CA PRO A 156 -11.58 3.80 10.05
C PRO A 156 -10.55 3.14 9.12
N GLY A 157 -9.88 2.09 9.62
CA GLY A 157 -8.88 1.33 8.89
C GLY A 157 -7.44 1.84 8.94
N GLU A 158 -7.12 2.85 9.77
CA GLU A 158 -5.74 3.24 10.09
C GLU A 158 -5.26 2.50 11.36
N LEU A 159 -4.10 1.84 11.29
CA LEU A 159 -3.49 1.15 12.43
C LEU A 159 -2.73 2.15 13.32
N TYR A 160 -2.69 1.91 14.64
CA TYR A 160 -1.83 2.69 15.52
C TYR A 160 -0.34 2.50 15.12
N PRO A 161 0.50 3.55 15.21
CA PRO A 161 1.91 3.47 14.82
C PRO A 161 2.71 2.37 15.53
N TRP A 162 2.36 2.07 16.77
CA TRP A 162 3.01 1.05 17.59
C TRP A 162 2.59 -0.39 17.24
N MET A 163 1.42 -0.61 16.62
CA MET A 163 0.88 -1.96 16.39
C MET A 163 1.80 -2.82 15.53
N VAL A 164 2.34 -2.27 14.44
CA VAL A 164 3.20 -3.04 13.53
C VAL A 164 4.53 -3.45 14.18
N PRO A 165 5.29 -2.54 14.82
CA PRO A 165 6.50 -2.93 15.56
C PRO A 165 6.22 -3.92 16.70
N VAL A 166 5.16 -3.71 17.48
CA VAL A 166 4.82 -4.58 18.61
C VAL A 166 4.44 -5.99 18.12
N VAL A 167 3.58 -6.12 17.11
CA VAL A 167 3.21 -7.45 16.57
C VAL A 167 4.44 -8.20 16.06
N ARG A 168 5.38 -7.51 15.41
CA ARG A 168 6.64 -8.12 14.96
C ARG A 168 7.49 -8.60 16.14
N PHE A 169 7.59 -7.80 17.20
CA PHE A 169 8.30 -8.17 18.43
C PHE A 169 7.66 -9.41 19.07
N LEU A 170 6.33 -9.40 19.28
CA LEU A 170 5.60 -10.53 19.87
C LEU A 170 5.80 -11.83 19.07
N CYS A 171 5.72 -11.74 17.73
CA CYS A 171 5.93 -12.90 16.88
C CYS A 171 7.40 -13.39 16.88
N ALA A 172 8.37 -12.50 17.10
CA ALA A 172 9.77 -12.86 17.22
C ALA A 172 10.06 -13.59 18.54
N GLU A 173 9.55 -13.06 19.66
CA GLU A 173 9.68 -13.68 20.98
C GLU A 173 9.03 -15.07 21.03
N ALA A 174 7.89 -15.25 20.37
CA ALA A 174 7.20 -16.53 20.29
C ALA A 174 7.75 -17.49 19.21
N GLY A 175 8.81 -17.12 18.47
CA GLY A 175 9.40 -17.97 17.42
C GLY A 175 8.52 -18.13 16.16
N ILE A 176 7.45 -17.34 16.02
CA ILE A 176 6.46 -17.40 14.93
C ILE A 176 6.55 -16.19 13.98
N VAL A 177 7.76 -15.68 13.71
CA VAL A 177 8.04 -14.47 12.92
C VAL A 177 7.29 -14.44 11.58
N LYS A 178 7.16 -15.59 10.91
CA LYS A 178 6.50 -15.73 9.60
C LYS A 178 4.99 -15.42 9.63
N PHE A 179 4.38 -15.45 10.81
CA PHE A 179 2.93 -15.23 11.01
C PHE A 179 2.59 -13.79 11.43
N ALA A 180 3.58 -12.91 11.59
CA ALA A 180 3.32 -11.49 11.86
C ALA A 180 2.38 -10.82 10.83
N PRO A 181 2.49 -11.09 9.50
CA PRO A 181 1.53 -10.57 8.53
C PRO A 181 0.10 -11.07 8.75
N THR A 182 -0.07 -12.32 9.22
CA THR A 182 -1.38 -12.91 9.50
C THR A 182 -2.06 -12.23 10.68
N VAL A 183 -1.32 -11.99 11.77
CA VAL A 183 -1.83 -11.23 12.93
C VAL A 183 -2.23 -9.81 12.52
N LEU A 184 -1.41 -9.13 11.72
CA LEU A 184 -1.73 -7.79 11.20
C LEU A 184 -2.94 -7.79 10.27
N ALA A 185 -3.13 -8.84 9.47
CA ALA A 185 -4.32 -9.00 8.64
C ALA A 185 -5.58 -9.16 9.51
N GLY A 186 -5.51 -9.93 10.60
CA GLY A 186 -6.60 -10.04 11.57
C GLY A 186 -6.95 -8.71 12.21
N ILE A 187 -5.95 -7.93 12.66
CA ILE A 187 -6.17 -6.61 13.25
C ILE A 187 -6.88 -5.69 12.24
N ALA A 188 -6.41 -5.64 11.00
CA ALA A 188 -7.02 -4.84 9.95
C ALA A 188 -8.42 -5.33 9.54
N PHE A 189 -8.70 -6.64 9.68
CA PHE A 189 -10.02 -7.23 9.42
C PHE A 189 -11.02 -6.81 10.49
N VAL A 190 -10.70 -7.02 11.77
CA VAL A 190 -11.57 -6.68 12.90
C VAL A 190 -11.89 -5.18 12.91
N GLN A 191 -10.87 -4.33 12.73
CA GLN A 191 -11.06 -2.87 12.67
C GLN A 191 -12.00 -2.41 11.55
N ARG A 192 -12.11 -3.17 10.45
CA ARG A 192 -12.98 -2.82 9.31
C ARG A 192 -14.39 -3.37 9.45
N GLN A 193 -14.55 -4.54 10.06
CA GLN A 193 -15.82 -5.28 10.08
C GLN A 193 -16.59 -5.07 11.38
N HIS A 194 -15.90 -5.05 12.52
CA HIS A 194 -16.51 -5.05 13.85
C HIS A 194 -16.21 -3.77 14.64
N GLY A 195 -15.35 -2.88 14.13
CA GLY A 195 -14.87 -1.73 14.89
C GLY A 195 -13.93 -2.15 16.03
N THR A 196 -13.56 -1.20 16.88
CA THR A 196 -12.74 -1.45 18.09
C THR A 196 -13.58 -1.20 19.34
N ASP A 197 -14.79 -1.75 19.37
CA ASP A 197 -15.85 -1.50 20.36
C ASP A 197 -15.36 -1.65 21.81
N GLY A 198 -14.79 -0.59 22.38
CA GLY A 198 -14.31 -0.53 23.77
C GLY A 198 -13.01 -1.29 24.07
N VAL A 199 -12.66 -2.33 23.31
CA VAL A 199 -11.51 -3.22 23.58
C VAL A 199 -10.15 -2.51 23.48
N GLY A 200 -10.09 -1.39 22.75
CA GLY A 200 -8.87 -0.61 22.56
C GLY A 200 -7.80 -1.34 21.73
N GLY A 201 -6.76 -0.60 21.33
CA GLY A 201 -5.73 -1.12 20.44
C GLY A 201 -4.92 -2.28 21.05
N THR A 202 -4.55 -2.19 22.32
CA THR A 202 -3.74 -3.22 23.01
C THR A 202 -4.52 -4.53 23.18
N GLY A 203 -5.78 -4.46 23.62
CA GLY A 203 -6.62 -5.64 23.80
C GLY A 203 -6.83 -6.39 22.50
N LEU A 204 -7.05 -5.67 21.39
CA LEU A 204 -7.18 -6.25 20.06
C LEU A 204 -5.91 -6.99 19.62
N VAL A 205 -4.75 -6.36 19.79
CA VAL A 205 -3.46 -7.00 19.45
C VAL A 205 -3.22 -8.24 20.31
N ALA A 206 -3.48 -8.14 21.62
CA ALA A 206 -3.30 -9.24 22.57
C ALA A 206 -4.18 -10.45 22.22
N ALA A 207 -5.47 -10.23 21.98
CA ALA A 207 -6.44 -11.28 21.68
C ALA A 207 -6.11 -11.99 20.36
N LEU A 208 -5.88 -11.22 19.29
CA LEU A 208 -5.58 -11.81 17.98
C LEU A 208 -4.23 -12.53 17.95
N PHE A 209 -3.22 -11.98 18.63
CA PHE A 209 -1.94 -12.68 18.80
C PHE A 209 -2.13 -13.98 19.57
N PHE A 210 -2.89 -13.96 20.68
CA PHE A 210 -3.19 -15.15 21.48
C PHE A 210 -3.83 -16.27 20.65
N HIS A 211 -4.84 -15.97 19.84
CA HIS A 211 -5.49 -16.97 18.99
C HIS A 211 -4.54 -17.56 17.94
N VAL A 212 -3.75 -16.73 17.26
CA VAL A 212 -2.75 -17.23 16.29
C VAL A 212 -1.72 -18.10 16.99
N PHE A 213 -1.24 -17.66 18.15
CA PHE A 213 -0.21 -18.34 18.92
C PHE A 213 -0.68 -19.71 19.44
N THR A 214 -1.83 -19.76 20.10
CA THR A 214 -2.43 -21.00 20.61
C THR A 214 -2.77 -21.97 19.48
N ARG A 215 -3.28 -21.47 18.35
CA ARG A 215 -3.53 -22.31 17.17
C ARG A 215 -2.24 -22.91 16.59
N LEU A 216 -1.15 -22.15 16.52
CA LEU A 216 0.14 -22.66 16.06
C LEU A 216 0.78 -23.65 17.03
N ARG A 217 0.60 -23.45 18.34
CA ARG A 217 0.98 -24.43 19.37
C ARG A 217 0.20 -25.73 19.23
N ALA A 218 -1.13 -25.66 19.11
CA ALA A 218 -1.98 -26.83 18.91
C ALA A 218 -1.62 -27.62 17.64
N LEU A 219 -1.25 -26.93 16.55
CA LEU A 219 -0.77 -27.59 15.34
C LEU A 219 0.59 -28.29 15.54
N SER A 220 1.43 -27.77 16.43
CA SER A 220 2.80 -28.25 16.69
C SER A 220 2.86 -29.36 17.73
N HIS A 221 1.99 -29.28 18.73
CA HIS A 221 1.83 -30.24 19.81
C HIS A 221 0.41 -30.80 19.75
N ALA A 222 0.15 -31.66 18.77
CA ALA A 222 -1.20 -32.18 18.51
C ALA A 222 -1.78 -33.05 19.64
N GLU A 223 -0.96 -33.44 20.64
CA GLU A 223 -1.34 -34.34 21.74
C GLU A 223 -1.43 -33.66 23.11
N GLU A 224 -0.92 -32.43 23.28
CA GLU A 224 -0.95 -31.73 24.57
C GLU A 224 -2.06 -30.67 24.61
N ALA A 225 -2.88 -30.73 25.65
CA ALA A 225 -3.85 -29.67 25.92
C ALA A 225 -3.09 -28.35 26.16
N VAL A 226 -3.33 -27.36 25.30
CA VAL A 226 -2.72 -26.04 25.45
C VAL A 226 -3.28 -25.39 26.71
N ASP A 227 -2.44 -25.21 27.73
CA ASP A 227 -2.81 -24.48 28.94
C ASP A 227 -3.11 -23.01 28.58
N ARG A 228 -4.40 -22.68 28.62
CA ARG A 228 -4.92 -21.37 28.24
C ARG A 228 -4.38 -20.28 29.17
N GLU A 229 -4.32 -20.54 30.48
CA GLU A 229 -3.92 -19.56 31.49
C GLU A 229 -2.42 -19.28 31.43
N ALA A 230 -1.61 -20.31 31.18
CA ALA A 230 -0.18 -20.13 30.93
C ALA A 230 0.06 -19.29 29.66
N CYS A 231 -0.69 -19.55 28.58
CA CYS A 231 -0.58 -18.79 27.34
C CYS A 231 -0.99 -17.32 27.52
N THR A 232 -2.06 -17.02 28.27
CA THR A 232 -2.48 -15.63 28.50
C THR A 232 -1.45 -14.86 29.32
N LYS A 233 -0.88 -15.49 30.37
CA LYS A 233 0.23 -14.92 31.16
C LYS A 233 1.46 -14.63 30.29
N GLU A 234 1.82 -15.54 29.40
CA GLU A 234 2.94 -15.37 28.46
C GLU A 234 2.70 -14.18 27.50
N VAL A 235 1.50 -14.06 26.94
CA VAL A 235 1.14 -12.95 26.05
C VAL A 235 1.25 -11.60 26.78
N ILE A 236 0.75 -11.51 28.01
CA ILE A 236 0.80 -10.28 28.81
C ILE A 236 2.25 -9.92 29.18
N ALA A 237 3.06 -10.90 29.55
CA ALA A 237 4.48 -10.69 29.81
C ALA A 237 5.21 -10.16 28.57
N ASN A 238 4.92 -10.72 27.39
CA ASN A 238 5.50 -10.29 26.12
C ASN A 238 5.06 -8.88 25.72
N LEU A 239 3.80 -8.51 25.99
CA LEU A 239 3.31 -7.13 25.80
C LEU A 239 4.00 -6.14 26.73
N GLY A 240 4.24 -6.52 27.99
CA GLY A 240 5.01 -5.73 28.94
C GLY A 240 6.44 -5.48 28.46
N ARG A 241 7.11 -6.52 27.94
CA ARG A 241 8.44 -6.40 27.34
C ARG A 241 8.42 -5.54 26.07
N ALA A 242 7.43 -5.73 25.20
CA ALA A 242 7.27 -4.93 23.98
C ALA A 242 7.17 -3.42 24.29
N ARG A 243 6.50 -3.05 25.39
CA ARG A 243 6.39 -1.64 25.80
C ARG A 243 7.73 -0.98 26.12
N ASN A 244 8.69 -1.77 26.62
CA ASN A 244 10.00 -1.30 27.08
C ASN A 244 11.08 -1.42 25.99
N GLU A 245 11.01 -2.44 25.14
CA GLU A 245 12.09 -2.81 24.20
C GLU A 245 11.84 -2.31 22.77
N VAL A 246 10.59 -2.02 22.39
CA VAL A 246 10.27 -1.55 21.04
C VAL A 246 10.78 -0.12 20.83
N GLN A 247 11.75 0.01 19.93
CA GLN A 247 12.31 1.31 19.54
C GLN A 247 11.27 2.16 18.81
N HIS A 248 11.08 3.39 19.27
CA HIS A 248 10.29 4.40 18.57
C HIS A 248 11.21 5.34 17.79
N THR A 249 10.92 5.56 16.52
CA THR A 249 11.60 6.60 15.71
C THR A 249 11.37 7.99 16.31
N LYS A 250 12.35 8.90 16.15
CA LYS A 250 12.52 10.25 16.74
C LYS A 250 11.32 11.24 16.77
N SER A 251 10.10 10.84 16.42
CA SER A 251 8.87 11.57 16.75
C SER A 251 8.48 11.26 18.20
N GLY A 252 7.95 12.26 18.90
CA GLY A 252 7.71 12.22 20.35
C GLY A 252 7.02 10.93 20.83
N GLU A 253 7.55 10.37 21.91
CA GLU A 253 7.12 9.10 22.52
C GLU A 253 5.59 9.05 22.78
N GLY A 254 5.00 10.17 23.17
CA GLY A 254 3.56 10.28 23.44
C GLY A 254 2.68 10.07 22.21
N ASP A 255 3.13 10.48 21.02
CA ASP A 255 2.37 10.28 19.77
C ASP A 255 2.48 8.83 19.29
N PHE A 256 3.63 8.18 19.53
CA PHE A 256 3.87 6.81 19.07
C PHE A 256 3.02 5.80 19.83
N TRP A 257 2.92 5.93 21.16
CA TRP A 257 2.16 5.02 22.04
C TRP A 257 0.68 5.43 22.22
N ARG A 258 0.15 6.29 21.34
CA ARG A 258 -1.26 6.68 21.37
C ARG A 258 -2.17 5.45 21.37
N GLY A 259 -3.19 5.46 22.24
CA GLY A 259 -4.16 4.37 22.37
C GLY A 259 -3.62 3.10 23.04
N TRP A 260 -2.37 3.11 23.54
CA TRP A 260 -1.83 2.01 24.34
C TRP A 260 -2.43 2.03 25.74
N LYS A 261 -3.04 0.91 26.13
CA LYS A 261 -3.50 0.65 27.51
C LYS A 261 -2.82 -0.61 28.03
N THR A 262 -2.53 -0.65 29.33
CA THR A 262 -2.01 -1.85 29.97
C THR A 262 -3.16 -2.82 30.19
N THR A 263 -3.20 -3.91 29.43
CA THR A 263 -4.23 -4.95 29.52
C THR A 263 -3.93 -5.92 30.66
N GLN A 264 -4.93 -6.22 31.48
CA GLN A 264 -4.82 -7.21 32.57
C GLN A 264 -5.27 -8.61 32.13
N LEU A 265 -4.96 -9.63 32.94
CA LEU A 265 -5.31 -11.03 32.67
C LEU A 265 -6.83 -11.22 32.51
N GLU A 266 -7.60 -10.70 33.46
CA GLU A 266 -9.07 -10.81 33.48
C GLU A 266 -9.73 -10.07 32.30
N GLU A 267 -9.15 -8.94 31.90
CA GLU A 267 -9.62 -8.16 30.77
C GLU A 267 -9.38 -8.92 29.46
N LEU A 268 -8.19 -9.51 29.29
CA LEU A 268 -7.88 -10.33 28.12
C LEU A 268 -8.79 -11.56 28.04
N ASP A 269 -9.00 -12.27 29.14
CA ASP A 269 -9.90 -13.43 29.16
C ASP A 269 -11.34 -13.05 28.85
N SER A 270 -11.80 -11.89 29.34
CA SER A 270 -13.12 -11.35 29.00
C SER A 270 -13.26 -11.03 27.52
N ILE A 271 -12.24 -10.38 26.92
CA ILE A 271 -12.21 -10.07 25.48
C ILE A 271 -12.25 -11.35 24.66
N LEU A 272 -11.42 -12.34 25.03
CA LEU A 272 -11.35 -13.62 24.32
C LEU A 272 -12.66 -14.42 24.40
N ALA A 273 -13.46 -14.25 25.46
CA ALA A 273 -14.75 -14.91 25.62
C ALA A 273 -15.90 -14.19 24.88
N GLN A 274 -15.80 -12.87 24.71
CA GLN A 274 -16.85 -12.06 24.09
C GLN A 274 -16.76 -11.99 22.56
N HIS A 275 -15.57 -12.26 22.00
CA HIS A 275 -15.27 -11.97 20.60
C HIS A 275 -14.79 -13.18 19.78
N GLU A 276 -15.49 -14.30 19.88
CA GLU A 276 -15.19 -15.47 19.05
C GLU A 276 -15.44 -15.21 17.55
N GLU A 277 -16.38 -14.32 17.22
CA GLU A 277 -16.74 -13.95 15.85
C GLU A 277 -15.59 -13.30 15.04
N TRP A 278 -14.57 -12.76 15.72
CA TRP A 278 -13.39 -12.19 15.04
C TRP A 278 -12.59 -13.24 14.26
N LEU A 279 -12.78 -14.52 14.59
CA LEU A 279 -12.09 -15.66 14.03
C LEU A 279 -12.74 -16.22 12.76
N ASP A 280 -13.93 -15.75 12.40
CA ASP A 280 -14.67 -16.21 11.22
C ASP A 280 -14.04 -15.78 9.89
N GLY A 281 -13.07 -14.87 9.93
CA GLY A 281 -12.39 -14.37 8.74
C GLY A 281 -11.42 -15.38 8.11
N ASP A 282 -11.28 -15.30 6.78
CA ASP A 282 -10.32 -16.08 5.98
C ASP A 282 -8.87 -15.96 6.48
N TRP A 283 -8.54 -14.83 7.12
CA TRP A 283 -7.23 -14.57 7.70
C TRP A 283 -6.87 -15.60 8.79
N TYR A 284 -7.86 -16.09 9.55
CA TYR A 284 -7.65 -17.06 10.62
C TYR A 284 -7.75 -18.48 10.09
N THR A 285 -8.78 -18.81 9.30
CA THR A 285 -8.99 -20.16 8.76
C THR A 285 -7.80 -20.65 7.92
N SER A 286 -7.17 -19.76 7.15
CA SER A 286 -6.00 -20.04 6.31
C SER A 286 -4.69 -20.29 7.08
N ILE A 287 -4.65 -20.12 8.42
CA ILE A 287 -3.45 -20.40 9.23
C ILE A 287 -2.97 -21.84 9.05
N ASN A 288 -3.89 -22.80 8.92
CA ASN A 288 -3.54 -24.21 8.73
C ASN A 288 -2.82 -24.43 7.40
N ASP A 289 -3.27 -23.77 6.33
CA ASP A 289 -2.66 -23.87 5.00
C ASP A 289 -1.27 -23.23 4.99
N VAL A 290 -1.13 -22.07 5.63
CA VAL A 290 0.17 -21.37 5.75
C VAL A 290 1.13 -22.19 6.62
N ALA A 291 0.67 -22.73 7.75
CA ALA A 291 1.48 -23.58 8.62
C ALA A 291 1.91 -24.87 7.91
N GLY A 292 1.01 -25.49 7.15
CA GLY A 292 1.31 -26.64 6.29
C GLY A 292 2.41 -26.32 5.29
N ARG A 293 2.29 -25.21 4.55
CA ARG A 293 3.32 -24.76 3.59
C ARG A 293 4.66 -24.39 4.24
N VAL A 294 4.63 -23.79 5.42
CA VAL A 294 5.85 -23.45 6.18
C VAL A 294 6.58 -24.73 6.61
N ARG A 295 5.84 -25.77 7.03
CA ARG A 295 6.41 -27.08 7.38
C ARG A 295 6.99 -27.80 6.17
N THR A 296 6.26 -27.85 5.04
CA THR A 296 6.77 -28.49 3.82
C THR A 296 8.03 -27.82 3.30
N ASN A 297 8.15 -26.50 3.45
CA ASN A 297 9.35 -25.76 3.05
C ASN A 297 10.50 -25.88 4.07
N ALA A 298 10.24 -26.24 5.33
CA ALA A 298 11.27 -26.44 6.35
C ALA A 298 11.94 -27.82 6.28
N GLY A 299 11.32 -28.81 5.62
CA GLY A 299 11.84 -30.17 5.44
C GLY A 299 12.75 -30.38 4.24
N GLY A 300 13.11 -29.33 3.50
CA GLY A 300 13.95 -29.45 2.31
C GLY A 300 14.88 -28.26 2.16
N LEU A 301 16.10 -28.40 2.67
CA LEU A 301 17.38 -27.83 2.22
C LEU A 301 18.37 -27.77 3.40
N HIS A 302 19.04 -28.90 3.64
CA HIS A 302 20.38 -28.85 4.24
C HIS A 302 21.35 -28.51 3.10
N LEU A 303 21.91 -27.31 3.13
CA LEU A 303 23.05 -26.94 2.29
C LEU A 303 24.00 -26.15 3.18
N ASP A 304 25.11 -26.80 3.47
CA ASP A 304 26.25 -26.27 4.20
C ASP A 304 26.72 -24.94 3.63
N GLY A 305 27.22 -24.11 4.55
CA GLY A 305 27.43 -22.69 4.33
C GLY A 305 28.62 -22.32 3.46
N HIS A 306 28.53 -21.10 2.92
CA HIS A 306 29.60 -20.11 2.98
C HIS A 306 28.96 -18.73 2.83
N GLY A 307 29.34 -17.79 3.72
CA GLY A 307 28.71 -16.48 3.84
C GLY A 307 29.11 -15.50 2.74
N GLU A 308 28.17 -14.63 2.36
CA GLU A 308 28.35 -13.18 2.24
C GLU A 308 27.03 -12.52 1.79
N GLY A 309 26.75 -11.33 2.35
CA GLY A 309 26.12 -10.22 1.64
C GLY A 309 24.69 -10.39 1.09
N GLY A 310 23.72 -9.83 1.81
CA GLY A 310 22.52 -9.15 1.31
C GLY A 310 21.98 -9.52 -0.09
N GLY A 311 20.88 -10.25 -0.12
CA GLY A 311 20.05 -10.38 -1.31
C GLY A 311 18.70 -10.95 -0.89
N GLY A 312 17.65 -10.11 -0.94
CA GLY A 312 16.29 -10.57 -0.69
C GLY A 312 16.01 -11.79 -1.55
N HIS A 313 15.42 -12.83 -0.96
CA HIS A 313 14.88 -13.94 -1.71
C HIS A 313 13.88 -13.39 -2.72
N ALA A 314 14.36 -13.19 -3.95
CA ALA A 314 13.54 -13.04 -5.11
C ALA A 314 12.57 -14.22 -5.07
N PHE A 315 11.29 -13.91 -4.94
CA PHE A 315 10.22 -14.79 -5.36
C PHE A 315 10.67 -15.36 -6.71
N ARG A 316 10.99 -16.66 -6.76
CA ARG A 316 11.32 -17.34 -8.01
C ARG A 316 10.12 -17.15 -8.92
N ALA A 317 10.26 -16.26 -9.89
CA ALA A 317 9.25 -15.98 -10.92
C ALA A 317 9.10 -17.14 -11.93
N ASP A 318 9.45 -18.36 -11.52
CA ASP A 318 9.54 -19.54 -12.38
C ASP A 318 8.60 -20.68 -11.93
N THR A 319 7.65 -20.38 -11.03
CA THR A 319 6.47 -21.22 -10.80
C THR A 319 5.29 -20.77 -11.66
N MET A 320 5.56 -20.35 -12.90
CA MET A 320 4.56 -20.03 -13.93
C MET A 320 3.87 -21.30 -14.49
N PHE A 321 3.55 -22.25 -13.63
CA PHE A 321 2.54 -23.27 -13.88
C PHE A 321 1.61 -23.27 -12.67
N GLN A 322 0.57 -22.43 -12.75
CA GLN A 322 -0.50 -22.47 -11.77
C GLN A 322 -1.11 -23.87 -11.84
N GLU A 323 -1.14 -24.61 -10.72
CA GLU A 323 -1.74 -25.95 -10.66
C GLU A 323 -3.18 -25.99 -11.20
N LYS A 324 -3.88 -24.84 -11.20
CA LYS A 324 -5.22 -24.68 -11.80
C LYS A 324 -5.25 -24.84 -13.33
N HIS A 325 -4.11 -24.72 -14.01
CA HIS A 325 -3.97 -24.80 -15.46
C HIS A 325 -3.12 -25.99 -15.93
N ASP A 326 -2.59 -26.81 -15.01
CA ASP A 326 -1.87 -28.02 -15.35
C ASP A 326 -2.84 -29.19 -15.59
N PHE A 327 -3.30 -29.31 -16.83
CA PHE A 327 -4.14 -30.43 -17.27
C PHE A 327 -3.34 -31.63 -17.79
N LEU A 328 -2.01 -31.51 -17.89
CA LEU A 328 -1.14 -32.48 -18.55
C LEU A 328 -0.26 -33.28 -17.59
N SER A 329 -0.22 -32.94 -16.30
CA SER A 329 0.46 -33.75 -15.28
C SER A 329 -0.03 -35.20 -15.27
N GLN A 330 0.89 -36.08 -14.88
CA GLN A 330 0.63 -37.53 -14.80
C GLN A 330 -0.52 -37.84 -13.84
N ARG A 331 -0.64 -37.09 -12.74
CA ARG A 331 -1.74 -37.16 -11.77
C ARG A 331 -3.10 -36.77 -12.37
N ARG A 332 -3.18 -35.66 -13.10
CA ARG A 332 -4.44 -35.24 -13.74
C ARG A 332 -4.86 -36.20 -14.85
N ARG A 333 -3.91 -36.79 -15.57
CA ARG A 333 -4.19 -37.83 -16.58
C ARG A 333 -4.79 -39.09 -15.96
N THR A 334 -4.35 -39.52 -14.77
CA THR A 334 -4.97 -40.66 -14.08
C THR A 334 -6.37 -40.33 -13.55
N GLU A 335 -6.56 -39.14 -12.98
CA GLU A 335 -7.89 -38.67 -12.56
C GLU A 335 -8.86 -38.62 -13.75
N TYR A 336 -8.41 -38.12 -14.90
CA TYR A 336 -9.20 -38.07 -16.13
C TYR A 336 -9.56 -39.46 -16.66
N LYS A 337 -8.64 -40.44 -16.62
CA LYS A 337 -8.93 -41.83 -17.02
C LYS A 337 -10.04 -42.45 -16.18
N LEU A 338 -9.95 -42.30 -14.86
CA LEU A 338 -10.98 -42.79 -13.94
C LEU A 338 -12.33 -42.10 -14.16
N TRP A 339 -12.31 -40.78 -14.36
CA TRP A 339 -13.53 -40.03 -14.69
C TRP A 339 -14.14 -40.49 -16.02
N LYS A 340 -13.31 -40.71 -17.05
CA LYS A 340 -13.75 -41.18 -18.37
C LYS A 340 -14.38 -42.56 -18.29
N GLU A 341 -13.76 -43.50 -17.59
CA GLU A 341 -14.32 -44.85 -17.37
C GLU A 341 -15.66 -44.78 -16.63
N LYS A 342 -15.76 -43.93 -15.60
CA LYS A 342 -17.01 -43.70 -14.87
C LYS A 342 -18.12 -43.12 -15.77
N MET A 343 -17.79 -42.20 -16.66
CA MET A 343 -18.78 -41.61 -17.58
C MET A 343 -19.22 -42.61 -18.65
N LEU A 344 -18.29 -43.39 -19.22
CA LEU A 344 -18.62 -44.45 -20.18
C LEU A 344 -19.52 -45.52 -19.56
N ALA A 345 -19.24 -45.94 -18.32
CA ALA A 345 -20.12 -46.87 -17.60
C ALA A 345 -21.53 -46.31 -17.37
N LYS A 346 -21.65 -45.00 -17.07
CA LYS A 346 -22.96 -44.35 -16.98
C LYS A 346 -23.70 -44.32 -18.32
N MET A 347 -22.99 -44.03 -19.41
CA MET A 347 -23.57 -44.03 -20.75
C MET A 347 -24.07 -45.43 -21.14
N ASP A 348 -23.28 -46.48 -20.89
CA ASP A 348 -23.68 -47.87 -21.17
C ASP A 348 -24.91 -48.30 -20.34
N GLN A 349 -25.02 -47.83 -19.09
CA GLN A 349 -26.21 -48.07 -18.26
C GLN A 349 -27.43 -47.33 -18.80
N SER A 350 -27.28 -46.12 -19.34
CA SER A 350 -28.37 -45.36 -19.96
C SER A 350 -28.78 -45.86 -21.34
N VAL A 351 -27.97 -46.69 -22.00
CA VAL A 351 -28.29 -47.30 -23.31
C VAL A 351 -28.93 -48.68 -23.16
N LYS A 352 -28.75 -49.35 -22.01
CA LYS A 352 -29.31 -50.68 -21.71
C LYS A 352 -30.65 -50.66 -20.96
N GLY A 353 -31.08 -49.50 -20.46
CA GLY A 353 -32.44 -49.26 -19.98
C GLY A 353 -33.23 -48.52 -21.03
#